data_AF-T0ZWC3-F1
#
_entry.id   AF-T0ZWC3-F1
#
_cell.length_a   1.000
_cell.length_b   1.000
_cell.length_c   1.000
_cell.angle_alpha   90.00
_cell.angle_beta   90.00
_cell.angle_gamma   90.00
#
_symmetry.space_group_name_H-M   'P 1'
#
loop_
_entity.id
_entity.type
_entity.pdbx_description
1 polymer ?
#
loop_
_entity_poly.entity_id
_entity_poly.type
_entity_poly.pdbx_seq_one_letter_code
_entity_poly.pdbx_strand_id
1 'polypeptide(L)'
;MSRWRPPQPGSTAVITRAGFEALRAELDELWHRRRPEIVKALAAAAAEGDRSENAEYTYRKKQLGEIDRRVRYLSKRLPVLRVIEQTPTRTDTVYFGAWVQLEDEEGARHGYRI
;
A
#
# COMPACT_ATOMS: atom_id res chain seq x y z
N MET A 1 -12.41 9.98 -28.71
CA MET A 1 -11.01 10.44 -28.52
C MET A 1 -10.66 10.40 -27.04
N SER A 2 -9.75 9.52 -26.62
CA SER A 2 -9.32 9.48 -25.20
C SER A 2 -8.59 10.78 -24.88
N ARG A 3 -9.03 11.52 -23.85
CA ARG A 3 -8.39 12.76 -23.40
C ARG A 3 -6.99 12.41 -22.90
N TRP A 4 -5.96 12.92 -23.58
CA TRP A 4 -4.58 12.84 -23.10
C TRP A 4 -4.50 13.39 -21.68
N ARG A 5 -3.98 12.60 -20.75
CA ARG A 5 -3.73 12.99 -19.36
C ARG A 5 -2.24 12.82 -19.08
N PRO A 6 -1.53 13.87 -18.64
CA PRO A 6 -0.12 13.73 -18.31
C PRO A 6 0.06 12.70 -17.18
N PRO A 7 1.20 11.99 -17.14
CA PRO A 7 1.51 11.11 -16.03
C PRO A 7 1.56 11.91 -14.74
N GLN A 8 1.03 11.33 -13.65
CA GLN A 8 1.14 11.94 -12.33
C GLN A 8 2.63 12.04 -11.95
N PRO A 9 3.08 13.16 -11.34
CA PRO A 9 4.45 13.28 -10.86
C PRO A 9 4.78 12.13 -9.90
N GLY A 10 6.03 11.63 -9.99
CA GLY A 10 6.48 10.54 -9.14
C GLY A 10 6.45 10.93 -7.66
N SER A 11 5.89 10.08 -6.81
CA SER A 11 5.93 10.31 -5.36
C SER A 11 7.36 10.17 -4.82
N THR A 12 7.70 10.99 -3.82
CA THR A 12 9.01 11.01 -3.17
C THR A 12 9.44 9.60 -2.80
N ALA A 13 10.62 9.19 -3.26
CA ALA A 13 11.12 7.83 -3.14
C ALA A 13 11.87 7.59 -1.82
N VAL A 14 11.38 8.16 -0.71
CA VAL A 14 11.97 8.01 0.63
C VAL A 14 10.99 7.32 1.56
N ILE A 15 11.51 6.46 2.43
CA ILE A 15 10.69 5.73 3.41
C ILE A 15 11.54 5.41 4.64
N THR A 16 10.90 5.26 5.80
CA THR A 16 11.56 4.75 7.02
C THR A 16 11.80 3.24 6.90
N ARG A 17 12.77 2.70 7.65
CA ARG A 17 13.02 1.25 7.72
C ARG A 17 11.76 0.47 8.08
N ALA A 18 11.09 0.89 9.15
CA ALA A 18 9.85 0.26 9.63
C ALA A 18 8.76 0.28 8.56
N GLY A 19 8.59 1.40 7.84
CA GLY A 19 7.63 1.49 6.74
C GLY A 19 7.97 0.55 5.57
N PHE A 20 9.25 0.46 5.22
CA PHE A 20 9.71 -0.47 4.17
C PHE A 20 9.44 -1.93 4.53
N GLU A 21 9.76 -2.32 5.76
CA GLU A 21 9.51 -3.68 6.27
C GLU A 21 8.02 -4.02 6.31
N ALA A 22 7.19 -3.08 6.75
CA ALA A 22 5.73 -3.25 6.72
C ALA A 22 5.20 -3.47 5.30
N LEU A 23 5.67 -2.67 4.32
CA LEU A 23 5.27 -2.84 2.91
C LEU A 23 5.78 -4.15 2.31
N ARG A 24 6.98 -4.59 2.69
CA ARG A 24 7.52 -5.89 2.28
C ARG A 24 6.73 -7.05 2.86
N ALA A 25 6.44 -7.01 4.16
CA ALA A 25 5.61 -8.00 4.83
C ALA A 25 4.19 -8.05 4.24
N GLU A 26 3.62 -6.89 3.90
CA GLU A 26 2.33 -6.81 3.21
C GLU A 26 2.39 -7.50 1.84
N LEU A 27 3.44 -7.24 1.04
CA LEU A 27 3.61 -7.91 -0.25
C LEU A 27 3.72 -9.42 -0.09
N ASP A 28 4.52 -9.89 0.87
CA ASP A 28 4.71 -11.31 1.13
C ASP A 28 3.41 -11.99 1.55
N GLU A 29 2.62 -11.36 2.43
CA GLU A 29 1.30 -11.85 2.87
C GLU A 29 0.31 -11.93 1.70
N LEU A 30 0.24 -10.87 0.88
CA LEU A 30 -0.65 -10.82 -0.27
C LEU A 30 -0.30 -11.91 -1.29
N TRP A 31 1.00 -12.14 -1.54
CA TRP A 31 1.45 -13.09 -2.55
C TRP A 31 1.35 -14.54 -2.09
N HIS A 32 1.80 -14.85 -0.88
CA HIS A 32 1.96 -16.23 -0.41
C HIS A 32 0.73 -16.80 0.29
N ARG A 33 -0.13 -15.95 0.89
CA ARG A 33 -1.33 -16.41 1.60
C ARG A 33 -2.62 -16.00 0.91
N ARG A 34 -2.88 -14.69 0.87
CA ARG A 34 -4.21 -14.18 0.48
C ARG A 34 -4.54 -14.47 -0.98
N ARG A 35 -3.61 -14.26 -1.91
CA ARG A 35 -3.85 -14.52 -3.34
C ARG A 35 -4.18 -15.99 -3.60
N PRO A 36 -3.39 -16.99 -3.13
CA PRO A 36 -3.75 -18.40 -3.24
C PRO A 36 -5.11 -18.75 -2.64
N GLU A 37 -5.44 -18.23 -1.46
CA GLU A 37 -6.73 -18.46 -0.80
C GLU A 37 -7.91 -17.97 -1.65
N ILE A 38 -7.81 -16.76 -2.20
CA ILE A 38 -8.86 -16.20 -3.05
C ILE A 38 -8.99 -16.96 -4.36
N VAL A 39 -7.89 -17.41 -4.96
CA VAL A 39 -7.94 -18.24 -6.17
C VAL A 39 -8.64 -19.57 -5.89
N LYS A 40 -8.36 -20.21 -4.76
CA LYS A 40 -9.05 -21.44 -4.33
C LYS A 40 -10.55 -21.19 -4.12
N ALA A 41 -10.91 -20.12 -3.41
CA ALA A 41 -12.32 -19.76 -3.19
C ALA A 41 -13.04 -19.42 -4.50
N LEU A 42 -12.38 -18.71 -5.42
CA LEU A 42 -12.92 -18.38 -6.73
C LEU A 42 -13.16 -19.64 -7.58
N ALA A 43 -12.24 -20.61 -7.53
CA ALA A 43 -12.39 -21.89 -8.21
C ALA A 43 -13.55 -22.72 -7.63
N ALA A 44 -13.71 -22.73 -6.29
CA ALA A 44 -14.83 -23.39 -5.64
C ALA A 44 -16.17 -22.75 -6.04
N ALA A 45 -16.28 -21.42 -5.98
CA ALA A 45 -17.46 -20.70 -6.42
C ALA A 45 -17.78 -20.92 -7.91
N ALA A 46 -16.75 -21.06 -8.76
CA ALA A 46 -16.93 -21.37 -10.18
C ALA A 46 -17.41 -22.81 -10.46
N ALA A 47 -17.27 -23.73 -9.49
CA ALA A 47 -17.74 -25.10 -9.59
C ALA A 47 -19.19 -25.28 -9.08
N GLU A 48 -19.69 -24.32 -8.30
CA GLU A 48 -20.99 -24.41 -7.62
C GLU A 48 -22.18 -23.92 -8.47
N GLY A 49 -21.93 -23.32 -9.65
CA GLY A 49 -23.01 -22.89 -10.54
C GLY A 49 -22.57 -21.98 -11.69
N ASP A 50 -23.55 -21.33 -12.32
CA ASP A 50 -23.29 -20.35 -13.38
C ASP A 50 -22.55 -19.13 -12.83
N ARG A 51 -21.45 -18.78 -13.49
CA ARG A 51 -20.55 -17.68 -13.12
C ARG A 51 -21.22 -16.31 -13.24
N SER A 52 -22.28 -16.20 -14.04
CA SER A 52 -23.01 -14.96 -14.27
C SER A 52 -23.97 -14.61 -13.13
N GLU A 53 -24.55 -15.61 -12.47
CA GLU A 53 -25.52 -15.44 -11.38
C GLU A 53 -24.91 -15.62 -9.99
N ASN A 54 -23.75 -16.28 -9.89
CA ASN A 54 -23.08 -16.51 -8.62
C ASN A 54 -22.46 -15.21 -8.05
N ALA A 55 -23.10 -14.65 -7.01
CA ALA A 55 -22.62 -13.48 -6.29
C ALA A 55 -21.25 -13.69 -5.62
N GLU A 56 -20.99 -14.89 -5.10
CA GLU A 56 -19.71 -15.25 -4.48
C GLU A 56 -18.58 -15.22 -5.51
N TYR A 57 -18.81 -15.76 -6.71
CA TYR A 57 -17.84 -15.70 -7.80
C TYR A 57 -17.50 -14.25 -8.18
N THR A 58 -18.51 -13.41 -8.36
CA THR A 58 -18.32 -11.98 -8.70
C THR A 58 -17.53 -11.25 -7.61
N TYR A 59 -17.87 -11.49 -6.34
CA TYR A 59 -17.16 -10.92 -5.20
C TYR A 59 -15.69 -11.36 -5.15
N ARG A 60 -15.42 -12.66 -5.23
CA ARG A 60 -14.05 -13.22 -5.20
C ARG A 60 -13.21 -12.72 -6.38
N LYS A 61 -13.81 -12.58 -7.56
CA LYS A 61 -13.16 -12.03 -8.75
C LYS A 61 -12.74 -10.57 -8.54
N LYS A 62 -13.62 -9.75 -7.93
CA LYS A 62 -13.30 -8.37 -7.56
C LYS A 62 -12.15 -8.32 -6.55
N GLN A 63 -12.21 -9.15 -5.50
CA GLN A 63 -11.16 -9.23 -4.48
C GLN A 63 -9.81 -9.64 -5.08
N LEU A 64 -9.78 -10.61 -5.98
CA LEU A 64 -8.55 -11.00 -6.69
C LEU A 64 -7.96 -9.82 -7.48
N GLY A 65 -8.80 -9.05 -8.16
CA GLY A 65 -8.36 -7.85 -8.89
C GLY A 65 -7.78 -6.76 -7.98
N GLU A 66 -8.35 -6.56 -6.79
CA GLU A 66 -7.84 -5.63 -5.78
C GLU A 66 -6.45 -6.07 -5.26
N ILE A 67 -6.29 -7.36 -4.94
CA ILE A 67 -5.00 -7.93 -4.51
C ILE A 67 -3.96 -7.80 -5.62
N ASP A 68 -4.27 -8.24 -6.84
CA ASP A 68 -3.32 -8.19 -7.96
C ASP A 68 -2.89 -6.74 -8.26
N ARG A 69 -3.79 -5.77 -8.11
CA ARG A 69 -3.46 -4.35 -8.24
C ARG A 69 -2.50 -3.90 -7.14
N ARG A 70 -2.75 -4.28 -5.88
CA ARG A 70 -1.88 -3.91 -4.75
C ARG A 70 -0.50 -4.56 -4.86
N VAL A 71 -0.44 -5.85 -5.16
CA VAL A 71 0.80 -6.59 -5.41
C VAL A 71 1.62 -5.93 -6.52
N ARG A 72 0.98 -5.61 -7.65
CA ARG A 72 1.66 -4.94 -8.78
C ARG A 72 2.22 -3.58 -8.37
N TYR A 73 1.46 -2.81 -7.59
CA TYR A 73 1.93 -1.52 -7.05
C TYR A 73 3.15 -1.70 -6.15
N LEU A 74 3.08 -2.58 -5.15
CA LEU A 74 4.16 -2.83 -4.20
C LEU A 74 5.42 -3.37 -4.89
N SER A 75 5.26 -4.32 -5.82
CA SER A 75 6.37 -4.92 -6.58
C SER A 75 7.13 -3.90 -7.42
N LYS A 76 6.44 -2.88 -7.95
CA LYS A 76 7.07 -1.78 -8.69
C LYS A 76 7.64 -0.70 -7.77
N ARG A 77 7.01 -0.48 -6.60
CA ARG A 77 7.36 0.61 -5.69
C ARG A 77 8.52 0.26 -4.78
N LEU A 78 8.56 -0.95 -4.21
CA LEU A 78 9.62 -1.37 -3.28
C LEU A 78 11.04 -1.22 -3.84
N PRO A 79 11.34 -1.60 -5.10
CA PRO A 79 12.71 -1.49 -5.64
C PRO A 79 13.20 -0.04 -5.81
N VAL A 80 12.29 0.92 -5.96
CA VAL A 80 12.65 2.33 -6.17
C VAL A 80 12.68 3.14 -4.88
N LEU A 81 12.19 2.58 -3.76
CA LEU A 81 12.19 3.25 -2.46
C LEU A 81 13.61 3.26 -1.86
N ARG A 82 14.00 4.41 -1.32
CA ARG A 82 15.23 4.60 -0.56
C ARG A 82 14.90 4.64 0.93
N VAL A 83 15.49 3.72 1.67
CA VAL A 83 15.33 3.69 3.13
C VAL A 83 16.24 4.73 3.77
N ILE A 84 15.66 5.63 4.57
CA ILE A 84 16.40 6.62 5.36
C ILE A 84 16.18 6.30 6.84
N GLU A 85 17.29 6.06 7.56
CA GLU A 85 17.29 5.74 8.99
C GLU A 85 17.83 6.88 9.86
N GLN A 86 18.46 7.86 9.24
CA GLN A 86 19.17 8.93 9.94
C GLN A 86 18.16 9.90 10.55
N THR A 87 18.23 10.09 11.87
CA THR A 87 17.55 11.21 12.51
C THR A 87 18.28 12.50 12.15
N PRO A 88 17.59 13.53 11.67
CA PRO A 88 18.23 14.81 11.40
C PRO A 88 18.91 15.35 12.65
N THR A 89 20.21 15.63 12.56
CA THR A 89 21.00 16.21 13.68
C THR A 89 20.67 17.69 13.89
N ARG A 90 20.10 18.33 12.88
CA ARG A 90 19.65 19.71 12.86
C ARG A 90 18.20 19.81 13.29
N THR A 91 17.94 20.50 14.40
CA THR A 91 16.60 20.74 14.97
C THR A 91 15.97 22.03 14.48
N ASP A 92 16.68 22.82 13.67
CA ASP A 92 16.22 24.10 13.13
C ASP A 92 15.37 23.95 11.85
N THR A 93 15.31 22.76 11.26
CA THR A 93 14.50 22.49 10.05
C THR A 93 13.92 21.08 10.10
N VAL A 94 12.65 20.94 9.73
CA VAL A 94 11.95 19.64 9.69
C VAL A 94 12.30 18.91 8.39
N TYR A 95 13.09 17.85 8.50
CA TYR A 95 13.44 16.94 7.40
C TYR A 95 12.71 15.59 7.55
N PHE A 96 12.80 14.75 6.51
CA PHE A 96 12.30 13.37 6.58
C PHE A 96 12.94 12.61 7.75
N GLY A 97 12.13 11.90 8.53
CA GLY A 97 12.52 11.20 9.74
C GLY A 97 12.42 12.02 11.03
N ALA A 98 12.18 13.34 10.96
CA ALA A 98 12.03 14.20 12.12
C ALA A 98 10.74 13.91 12.90
N TRP A 99 10.83 13.98 14.22
CA TRP A 99 9.68 14.01 15.11
C TRP A 99 9.32 15.46 15.41
N VAL A 100 8.05 15.81 15.22
CA VAL A 100 7.52 17.14 15.49
C VAL A 100 6.35 17.03 16.46
N GLN A 101 6.27 17.98 17.39
CA GLN A 101 5.12 18.11 18.27
C GLN A 101 4.42 19.42 17.90
N LEU A 102 3.15 19.32 17.54
CA LEU A 102 2.29 20.47 17.27
C LEU A 102 1.39 20.67 18.48
N GLU A 103 1.21 21.93 18.87
CA GLU A 103 0.22 22.34 19.86
C GLU A 103 -0.87 23.11 19.12
N ASP A 104 -2.14 22.78 19.37
CA ASP A 104 -3.28 23.53 18.82
C ASP A 104 -3.63 24.76 19.66
N GLU A 105 -4.64 25.52 19.22
CA GLU A 105 -5.11 26.73 19.92
C GLU A 105 -5.74 26.42 21.29
N GLU A 106 -6.15 25.18 21.53
CA GLU A 106 -6.74 24.69 22.78
C GLU A 106 -5.68 24.09 23.74
N GLY A 107 -4.41 24.06 23.33
CA GLY A 107 -3.28 23.54 24.10
C GLY A 107 -3.07 22.03 23.99
N ALA A 108 -3.79 21.32 23.10
CA ALA A 108 -3.59 19.89 22.89
C ALA A 108 -2.35 19.63 22.02
N ARG A 109 -1.57 18.62 22.42
CA ARG A 109 -0.29 18.30 21.77
C ARG A 109 -0.39 17.03 20.93
N HIS A 110 0.04 17.14 19.67
CA HIS A 110 0.05 16.04 18.71
C HIS A 110 1.47 15.77 18.20
N GLY A 111 1.92 14.52 18.36
CA GLY A 111 3.21 14.06 17.85
C GLY A 111 3.08 13.49 16.45
N TYR A 112 3.88 13.99 15.51
CA TYR A 112 3.96 13.49 14.14
C TYR A 112 5.40 13.12 13.78
N ARG A 113 5.53 12.19 12.82
CA ARG A 113 6.81 11.85 12.21
C ARG A 113 6.69 12.03 10.70
N ILE A 114 7.65 12.75 10.12
CA ILE A 114 7.73 13.01 8.67
C ILE A 114 8.46 11.88 7.97
#